data_AF-A0A840Y1L6-F1
#
_entry.id   AF-A0A840Y1L6-F1
#
_cell.length_a   1.000
_cell.length_b   1.000
_cell.length_c   1.000
_cell.angle_alpha   90.00
_cell.angle_beta   90.00
_cell.angle_gamma   90.00
#
_symmetry.space_group_name_H-M   'P 1'
#
loop_
_entity.id
_entity.type
_entity.pdbx_description
1 polymer ?
#
loop_
_entity_poly.entity_id
_entity_poly.type
_entity_poly.pdbx_seq_one_letter_code
_entity_poly.pdbx_strand_id
1 'polypeptide(L)'
;MTNPAQWGLFAWQAGWVFTLHSLNMMAKPDGAGAELTRLALEKQKAFSDGWFAAGRAAMQGADPAAVMAAAARPAQRRVSANLRALRRKG
;
A
#
# COMPACT_ATOMS: atom_id res chain seq x y z
N MET A 1 -20.60 0.15 -2.68
CA MET A 1 -20.39 1.56 -3.07
C MET A 1 -18.94 1.94 -2.79
N THR A 2 -18.14 2.08 -3.84
CA THR A 2 -16.73 2.48 -3.75
C THR A 2 -16.69 3.99 -3.54
N ASN A 3 -16.31 4.47 -2.35
CA ASN A 3 -16.36 5.90 -2.03
C ASN A 3 -15.19 6.62 -2.73
N PRO A 4 -15.42 7.55 -3.68
CA PRO A 4 -14.35 8.23 -4.41
C PRO A 4 -13.40 9.02 -3.51
N ALA A 5 -13.88 9.51 -2.36
CA ALA A 5 -13.04 10.17 -1.37
C ALA A 5 -11.99 9.23 -0.73
N GLN A 6 -12.28 7.93 -0.62
CA GLN A 6 -11.31 6.94 -0.10
C GLN A 6 -10.16 6.71 -1.09
N TRP A 7 -10.43 6.75 -2.39
CA TRP A 7 -9.39 6.65 -3.42
C TRP A 7 -8.53 7.91 -3.47
N GLY A 8 -9.13 9.09 -3.34
CA GLY A 8 -8.40 10.36 -3.23
C GLY A 8 -7.47 10.37 -2.00
N LEU A 9 -7.97 9.95 -0.84
CA LEU A 9 -7.16 9.84 0.38
C LEU A 9 -6.02 8.82 0.21
N PHE A 10 -6.30 7.67 -0.41
CA PHE A 10 -5.27 6.67 -0.69
C PHE A 10 -4.16 7.22 -1.61
N ALA A 11 -4.52 7.89 -2.70
CA ALA A 11 -3.57 8.50 -3.62
C ALA A 11 -2.71 9.57 -2.93
N TRP A 12 -3.33 10.42 -2.10
CA TRP A 12 -2.62 11.42 -1.29
C TRP A 12 -1.63 10.78 -0.32
N GLN A 13 -2.04 9.72 0.40
CA GLN A 13 -1.15 9.02 1.34
C GLN A 13 -0.01 8.30 0.60
N ALA A 14 -0.30 7.70 -0.56
CA ALA A 14 0.72 7.04 -1.38
C ALA A 14 1.78 8.03 -1.89
N GLY A 15 1.35 9.23 -2.33
CA GLY A 15 2.26 10.31 -2.70
C GLY A 15 3.19 10.71 -1.55
N TRP A 16 2.65 10.92 -0.34
CA TRP A 16 3.46 11.25 0.84
C TRP A 16 4.45 10.15 1.24
N VAL A 17 4.03 8.88 1.19
CA VAL A 17 4.93 7.75 1.49
C VAL A 17 6.09 7.71 0.49
N PHE A 18 5.82 7.91 -0.80
CA PHE A 18 6.86 7.97 -1.83
C PHE A 18 7.85 9.10 -1.56
N THR A 19 7.36 10.31 -1.32
CA THR A 19 8.21 11.48 -1.06
C THR A 19 9.09 11.28 0.18
N LEU A 20 8.51 10.87 1.32
CA LEU A 20 9.27 10.66 2.56
C LEU A 20 10.29 9.53 2.43
N HIS A 21 9.97 8.48 1.67
CA HIS A 21 10.89 7.39 1.44
C HIS A 21 12.08 7.82 0.57
N SER A 22 11.81 8.57 -0.51
CA SER A 22 12.86 9.15 -1.36
C SER A 22 13.78 10.09 -0.58
N LEU A 23 13.23 10.92 0.31
CA LEU A 23 14.03 11.78 1.19
C LEU A 23 14.89 10.98 2.18
N ASN A 24 14.34 9.93 2.79
CA ASN A 24 15.08 9.08 3.71
C ASN A 24 16.22 8.32 3.02
N MET A 25 16.02 7.86 1.78
CA MET A 25 17.07 7.22 0.99
C MET A 25 18.18 8.20 0.60
N MET A 26 17.84 9.45 0.24
CA MET A 26 18.85 10.49 -0.02
C MET A 26 19.64 10.85 1.23
N ALA A 27 19.00 10.87 2.41
CA ALA A 27 19.66 11.19 3.67
C ALA A 27 20.53 10.05 4.24
N LYS A 28 20.23 8.80 3.88
CA LYS A 28 20.92 7.59 4.37
C LYS A 28 21.23 6.63 3.22
N PRO A 29 22.26 6.92 2.41
CA PRO A 29 22.67 6.05 1.31
C PRO A 29 23.15 4.68 1.81
N ASP A 30 23.77 4.64 2.99
CA ASP A 30 24.27 3.44 3.64
C ASP A 30 23.09 2.62 4.19
N GLY A 31 22.61 1.66 3.40
CA GLY A 31 21.46 0.80 3.72
C GLY A 31 20.25 0.97 2.80
N ALA A 32 20.30 1.90 1.85
CA ALA A 32 19.24 2.15 0.87
C ALA A 32 18.86 0.89 0.07
N GLY A 33 19.84 0.05 -0.29
CA GLY A 33 19.59 -1.21 -1.02
C GLY A 33 18.82 -2.26 -0.21
N ALA A 34 19.12 -2.39 1.09
CA ALA A 34 18.40 -3.29 1.98
C ALA A 34 16.96 -2.81 2.21
N GLU A 35 16.77 -1.49 2.35
CA GLU A 35 15.44 -0.89 2.51
C GLU A 35 14.59 -1.00 1.24
N LEU A 36 15.19 -0.82 0.05
CA LEU A 36 14.53 -1.08 -1.24
C LEU A 36 14.10 -2.54 -1.38
N THR A 37 14.97 -3.48 -0.99
CA THR A 37 14.67 -4.91 -1.04
C THR A 37 13.50 -5.25 -0.11
N ARG A 38 13.53 -4.70 1.12
CA ARG A 38 12.42 -4.83 2.08
C ARG A 38 11.11 -4.28 1.50
N LEU A 39 11.14 -3.11 0.86
CA LEU A 39 9.96 -2.54 0.20
C LEU A 39 9.45 -3.38 -0.98
N ALA A 40 10.35 -3.96 -1.78
CA ALA A 40 9.98 -4.83 -2.89
C ALA A 40 9.24 -6.08 -2.39
N LEU A 41 9.74 -6.70 -1.31
CA LEU A 41 9.09 -7.81 -0.64
C LEU A 41 7.74 -7.40 -0.04
N GLU A 42 7.63 -6.20 0.53
CA GLU A 42 6.34 -5.66 1.02
C GLU A 42 5.31 -5.48 -0.10
N LYS A 43 5.72 -5.00 -1.28
CA LYS A 43 4.83 -4.88 -2.46
C LYS A 43 4.36 -6.25 -2.96
N GLN A 44 5.25 -7.23 -3.06
CA GLN A 44 4.88 -8.60 -3.46
C GLN A 44 3.90 -9.24 -2.48
N LYS A 45 4.11 -9.06 -1.18
CA LYS A 45 3.19 -9.55 -0.15
C LYS A 45 1.81 -8.89 -0.26
N ALA A 46 1.75 -7.56 -0.39
CA ALA A 46 0.49 -6.84 -0.50
C ALA A 46 -0.30 -7.24 -1.77
N PHE A 47 0.41 -7.50 -2.87
CA PHE A 47 -0.20 -8.01 -4.10
C PHE A 47 -0.79 -9.42 -3.91
N SER A 48 -0.03 -10.33 -3.30
CA SER A 48 -0.48 -11.71 -3.03
C SER A 48 -1.71 -11.71 -2.10
N ASP A 49 -1.67 -10.94 -1.02
CA ASP A 49 -2.79 -10.77 -0.08
C ASP A 49 -4.03 -10.18 -0.80
N GLY A 50 -3.81 -9.24 -1.73
CA GLY A 50 -4.85 -8.65 -2.58
C GLY A 50 -5.49 -9.67 -3.52
N TRP A 51 -4.70 -10.53 -4.14
CA TRP A 51 -5.18 -11.62 -4.97
C TRP A 51 -6.00 -12.66 -4.22
N PHE A 52 -5.58 -13.08 -3.03
CA PHE A 52 -6.40 -13.97 -2.21
C PHE A 52 -7.71 -13.31 -1.77
N ALA A 53 -7.67 -12.04 -1.39
CA ALA A 53 -8.87 -11.30 -1.00
C ALA A 53 -9.85 -11.10 -2.17
N ALA A 54 -9.33 -10.79 -3.36
CA ALA A 54 -10.11 -10.68 -4.59
C ALA A 54 -10.73 -12.03 -4.99
N GLY A 55 -9.94 -13.10 -4.99
CA GLY A 55 -10.41 -14.45 -5.29
C GLY A 55 -11.51 -14.90 -4.34
N ARG A 56 -11.35 -14.65 -3.03
CA ARG A 56 -12.38 -14.96 -2.03
C ARG A 56 -13.67 -14.14 -2.26
N ALA A 57 -13.56 -12.86 -2.59
CA ALA A 57 -14.73 -12.03 -2.89
C ALA A 57 -15.45 -12.50 -4.16
N ALA A 58 -14.70 -12.89 -5.19
CA ALA A 58 -15.25 -13.45 -6.42
C ALA A 58 -15.99 -14.77 -6.18
N MET A 59 -15.41 -15.69 -5.39
CA MET A 59 -16.08 -16.95 -5.01
C MET A 59 -17.36 -16.73 -4.18
N GLN A 60 -17.46 -15.60 -3.47
CA GLN A 60 -18.67 -15.21 -2.72
C GLN A 60 -19.74 -14.55 -3.62
N GLY A 61 -19.53 -14.49 -4.93
CA GLY A 61 -20.46 -13.85 -5.86
C GLY A 61 -20.51 -12.32 -5.72
N ALA A 62 -19.45 -11.69 -5.20
CA ALA A 62 -19.42 -10.25 -5.05
C ALA A 62 -19.35 -9.55 -6.41
N ASP A 63 -20.00 -8.39 -6.51
CA ASP A 63 -19.91 -7.49 -7.65
C ASP A 63 -18.44 -7.15 -7.99
N PRO A 64 -18.09 -6.96 -9.28
CA PRO A 64 -16.73 -6.62 -9.71
C PRO A 64 -16.06 -5.45 -8.95
N ALA A 65 -16.81 -4.40 -8.62
CA ALA A 65 -16.32 -3.27 -7.81
C ALA A 65 -15.97 -3.68 -6.37
N ALA A 66 -16.70 -4.64 -5.79
CA ALA A 66 -16.40 -5.18 -4.47
C ALA A 66 -15.17 -6.11 -4.50
N VAL A 67 -14.97 -6.87 -5.59
CA VAL A 67 -13.76 -7.67 -5.82
C VAL A 67 -12.53 -6.76 -5.95
N MET A 68 -12.63 -5.69 -6.73
CA MET A 68 -11.54 -4.71 -6.88
C MET A 68 -11.25 -3.97 -5.56
N ALA A 69 -12.28 -3.62 -4.78
CA ALA A 69 -12.09 -3.05 -3.45
C ALA A 69 -11.40 -4.05 -2.50
N ALA A 70 -11.72 -5.34 -2.58
CA ALA A 70 -11.06 -6.39 -1.81
C ALA A 70 -9.59 -6.54 -2.22
N ALA A 71 -9.26 -6.45 -3.50
CA ALA A 71 -7.90 -6.46 -4.02
C ALA A 71 -7.06 -5.28 -3.50
N ALA A 72 -7.66 -4.09 -3.40
CA ALA A 72 -6.95 -2.86 -3.03
C ALA A 72 -6.78 -2.66 -1.52
N ARG A 73 -7.62 -3.30 -0.69
CA ARG A 73 -7.61 -3.15 0.78
C ARG A 73 -6.25 -3.41 1.43
N PRO A 74 -5.48 -4.46 1.07
CA PRO A 74 -4.15 -4.71 1.64
C PRO A 74 -3.17 -3.55 1.37
N ALA A 75 -3.18 -3.02 0.15
CA ALA A 75 -2.35 -1.88 -0.23
C ALA A 75 -2.73 -0.62 0.56
N GLN A 76 -4.03 -0.31 0.69
CA GLN A 76 -4.52 0.83 1.48
C GLN A 76 -4.08 0.75 2.95
N ARG A 77 -4.22 -0.43 3.58
CA ARG A 77 -3.77 -0.65 4.97
C ARG A 77 -2.28 -0.39 5.12
N ARG A 78 -1.46 -0.92 4.21
CA ARG A 78 0.00 -0.74 4.23
C ARG A 78 0.43 0.70 4.04
N VAL A 79 -0.15 1.41 3.07
CA VAL A 79 0.13 2.83 2.84
C VAL A 79 -0.18 3.65 4.11
N SER A 80 -1.34 3.42 4.74
CA SER A 80 -1.69 4.12 5.98
C SER A 80 -0.74 3.81 7.14
N ALA A 81 -0.29 2.54 7.27
CA ALA A 81 0.64 2.11 8.31
C ALA A 81 2.05 2.71 8.08
N ASN A 82 2.52 2.72 6.84
CA ASN A 82 3.81 3.29 6.46
C ASN A 82 3.83 4.80 6.71
N LEU A 83 2.75 5.52 6.37
CA LEU A 83 2.63 6.93 6.68
C LEU A 83 2.71 7.19 8.20
N ARG A 84 2.04 6.38 9.02
CA ARG A 84 2.11 6.49 10.50
C ARG A 84 3.49 6.15 11.06
N ALA A 85 4.20 5.21 10.43
CA ALA A 85 5.56 4.85 10.85
C ALA A 85 6.57 5.94 10.49
N LEU A 86 6.48 6.50 9.28
CA LEU A 86 7.35 7.58 8.81
C LEU A 86 7.13 8.87 9.60
N ARG A 87 5.86 9.24 9.89
CA ARG A 87 5.55 10.38 10.77
C ARG A 87 6.06 10.26 12.22
N ARG A 88 6.44 9.06 12.67
CA ARG A 88 7.05 8.84 13.99
C ARG A 88 8.58 8.81 13.94
N LYS A 89 9.17 8.68 12.74
CA LYS A 89 10.62 8.59 12.53
C LYS A 89 11.25 9.91 12.07
N GLY A 90 10.45 10.82 11.51
CA GLY A 90 10.81 12.23 11.31
C GLY A 90 10.37 13.04 12.51
#